data_AF-A0A832WD51-F1
#
_entry.id   AF-A0A832WD51-F1
#
_cell.length_a   1.000
_cell.length_b   1.000
_cell.length_c   1.000
_cell.angle_alpha   90.00
_cell.angle_beta   90.00
_cell.angle_gamma   90.00
#
_symmetry.space_group_name_H-M   'P 1'
#
loop_
_entity.id
_entity.type
_entity.pdbx_description
1 polymer ?
#
loop_
_entity_poly.entity_id
_entity_poly.type
_entity_poly.pdbx_seq_one_letter_code
_entity_poly.pdbx_strand_id
1 'polypeptide(L)' 'METKNIGLRGIEVADTKISNIDGEKGKLIYRGFNILDLTENSTFEETAYLLLYDKLPTKN' A
#
# COMPACT_ATOMS: atom_id res chain seq x y z
N MET A 1 -15.73 18.76 -27.77
CA MET A 1 -15.35 19.46 -26.53
C MET A 1 -14.72 18.42 -25.63
N GLU A 2 -13.44 18.56 -25.29
CA GLU A 2 -12.79 17.63 -24.35
C GLU A 2 -13.35 17.85 -22.94
N THR A 3 -13.69 16.75 -22.28
CA THR A 3 -14.17 16.78 -20.89
C THR A 3 -13.00 17.10 -19.97
N LYS A 4 -13.08 18.20 -19.21
CA LYS A 4 -12.05 18.59 -18.23
C LYS A 4 -11.87 17.51 -17.15
N ASN A 5 -10.65 17.02 -16.95
CA ASN A 5 -10.33 16.02 -15.92
C ASN A 5 -10.22 16.66 -14.52
N ILE A 6 -11.37 16.94 -13.91
CA ILE A 6 -11.45 17.55 -12.56
C ILE A 6 -11.14 16.58 -11.41
N GLY A 7 -10.94 15.29 -11.69
CA GLY A 7 -10.73 14.25 -10.68
C GLY A 7 -9.33 13.63 -10.67
N LEU A 8 -8.37 14.20 -11.40
CA LEU A 8 -6.98 13.72 -11.48
C LEU A 8 -6.82 12.25 -11.92
N ARG A 9 -7.77 11.72 -12.71
CA ARG A 9 -7.66 10.33 -13.20
C ARG A 9 -6.42 10.18 -14.08
N GLY A 10 -5.59 9.19 -13.75
CA GLY A 10 -4.34 8.92 -14.49
C GLY A 10 -3.24 9.96 -14.27
N ILE A 11 -3.38 10.85 -13.29
CA ILE A 11 -2.35 11.83 -12.94
C ILE A 11 -1.60 11.35 -11.70
N GLU A 12 -0.30 11.11 -11.84
CA GLU A 12 0.60 10.84 -10.72
C GLU A 12 0.86 12.14 -9.94
N VAL A 13 0.68 12.11 -8.63
CA VAL A 13 0.80 13.30 -7.76
C VAL A 13 2.07 13.28 -6.92
N ALA A 14 2.52 12.09 -6.53
CA ALA A 14 3.71 11.90 -5.70
C ALA A 14 4.22 10.46 -5.80
N ASP A 15 5.51 10.28 -5.52
CA ASP A 15 6.12 8.97 -5.32
C ASP A 15 5.81 8.43 -3.92
N THR A 16 5.72 7.10 -3.79
CA THR A 16 5.52 6.45 -2.50
C THR A 16 6.30 5.14 -2.39
N LYS A 17 6.76 4.84 -1.18
CA LYS A 17 7.30 3.52 -0.80
C LYS A 17 6.32 2.72 0.08
N ILE A 18 5.15 3.29 0.38
CA ILE A 18 4.23 2.75 1.40
C ILE A 18 3.43 1.58 0.85
N SER A 19 2.83 1.74 -0.33
CA SER A 19 1.97 0.72 -0.91
C SER A 19 2.03 0.72 -2.44
N ASN A 20 1.64 -0.41 -3.02
CA ASN A 20 1.42 -0.55 -4.46
C ASN A 20 0.13 -1.35 -4.70
N ILE A 21 -0.62 -0.98 -5.73
CA ILE A 21 -1.90 -1.59 -6.08
C ILE A 21 -1.84 -2.00 -7.56
N ASP A 22 -2.01 -3.30 -7.82
CA ASP A 22 -2.25 -3.82 -9.17
C ASP A 22 -3.73 -4.22 -9.25
N GLY A 23 -4.55 -3.32 -9.80
CA GLY A 23 -5.99 -3.52 -9.90
C GLY A 23 -6.40 -4.60 -10.89
N GLU A 24 -5.58 -4.90 -11.90
CA GLU A 24 -5.86 -5.94 -12.88
C GLU A 24 -5.65 -7.33 -12.30
N LYS A 25 -4.59 -7.49 -11.49
CA LYS A 25 -4.27 -8.75 -10.81
C LYS A 25 -4.89 -8.87 -9.41
N GLY A 26 -5.59 -7.83 -8.94
CA GLY A 26 -6.17 -7.79 -7.60
C GLY A 26 -5.14 -7.87 -6.47
N LYS A 27 -3.96 -7.27 -6.65
CA LYS A 27 -2.88 -7.30 -5.64
C LYS A 27 -2.77 -5.98 -4.89
N LEU A 28 -2.65 -6.09 -3.57
CA LEU A 28 -2.32 -4.99 -2.67
C LEU A 28 -1.04 -5.34 -1.92
N ILE A 29 -0.03 -4.47 -2.06
CA ILE A 29 1.28 -4.63 -1.44
C ILE A 29 1.49 -3.50 -0.45
N TYR A 30 1.88 -3.82 0.79
CA TYR A 30 2.31 -2.87 1.82
C TYR A 30 3.79 -3.06 2.11
N ARG A 31 4.61 -2.03 1.86
CA ARG A 31 6.05 -2.02 2.19
C ARG A 31 6.79 -3.28 1.69
N GLY A 32 6.40 -3.80 0.53
CA GLY A 32 6.96 -5.00 -0.09
C GLY A 32 6.26 -6.32 0.26
N PHE A 33 5.35 -6.34 1.24
CA PHE A 33 4.59 -7.52 1.63
C PHE A 33 3.23 -7.58 0.93
N ASN A 34 2.82 -8.76 0.48
CA ASN A 34 1.45 -8.96 0.03
C ASN A 34 0.51 -8.84 1.23
N ILE A 35 -0.63 -8.15 1.04
CA ILE A 35 -1.62 -7.99 2.10
C ILE A 35 -2.10 -9.34 2.66
N LEU A 36 -2.21 -10.37 1.81
CA LEU A 36 -2.65 -11.70 2.24
C LEU A 36 -1.66 -12.33 3.23
N ASP A 37 -0.35 -12.18 2.97
CA ASP A 37 0.69 -12.68 3.86
C ASP A 37 0.61 -11.99 5.23
N LEU A 38 0.35 -10.67 5.25
CA LEU A 38 0.16 -9.90 6.48
C LEU A 38 -1.10 -10.34 7.24
N THR A 39 -2.21 -10.64 6.54
CA THR A 39 -3.43 -11.11 7.20
C THR A 39 -3.29 -12.49 7.84
N GLU A 40 -2.44 -13.35 7.27
CA GLU A 40 -2.20 -14.70 7.79
C GLU A 40 -1.15 -14.73 8.90
N ASN A 41 -0.15 -13.85 8.85
CA ASN A 41 1.07 -13.96 9.67
C ASN A 41 1.33 -12.76 10.58
N SER A 42 0.48 -11.74 10.59
CA SER A 42 0.70 -10.51 11.36
C SER A 42 -0.57 -10.00 12.04
N THR A 43 -0.41 -9.10 13.00
CA THR A 43 -1.53 -8.38 13.63
C THR A 43 -1.76 -7.01 12.98
N PHE A 44 -2.88 -6.39 13.35
CA PHE A 44 -3.16 -5.01 12.97
C PHE A 44 -2.06 -4.06 13.44
N GLU A 45 -1.62 -4.17 14.69
CA GLU A 45 -0.61 -3.31 15.29
C GLU A 45 0.76 -3.46 14.61
N GLU A 46 1.16 -4.69 14.30
CA GLU A 46 2.41 -4.97 13.57
C GLU A 46 2.35 -4.39 12.15
N THR A 47 1.22 -4.52 11.45
CA THR A 47 1.00 -3.94 10.12
C THR A 47 1.00 -2.41 10.18
N ALA A 48 0.36 -1.82 11.19
CA ALA A 48 0.39 -0.38 11.41
C ALA A 48 1.82 0.12 11.68
N TYR A 49 2.59 -0.63 12.48
CA TYR A 49 4.00 -0.36 12.71
C TYR A 49 4.82 -0.43 11.41
N LEU A 50 4.61 -1.46 10.58
CA LEU A 50 5.24 -1.58 9.26
C LEU A 50 4.97 -0.37 8.37
N LEU A 51 3.72 0.10 8.29
CA LEU A 51 3.35 1.25 7.47
C LEU A 51 4.05 2.54 7.90
N LEU A 52 4.15 2.77 9.22
CA LEU A 52 4.78 3.95 9.81
C LEU A 52 6.31 3.91 9.77
N TYR A 53 6.91 2.74 10.02
CA TYR A 53 8.34 2.60 10.31
C TYR A 53 9.13 1.78 9.28
N ASP A 54 8.51 1.35 8.18
CA ASP A 54 9.16 0.67 7.04
C ASP A 54 9.78 -0.70 7.40
N LYS A 55 9.41 -1.27 8.55
CA LYS A 55 9.85 -2.59 9.02
C LYS A 55 8.84 -3.20 9.99
N LEU A 56 8.80 -4.53 10.06
CA LEU A 56 8.04 -5.23 11.10
C LEU A 56 8.70 -5.02 12.47
N PRO A 57 7.92 -5.03 13.56
CA PRO A 57 8.48 -4.94 14.90
C PRO A 57 9.30 -6.19 15.24
N THR A 58 10.33 -6.02 16.06
CA THR A 58 11.09 -7.12 16.66
C THR A 58 10.53 -7.44 18.03
N LYS A 59 10.57 -8.73 18.43
CA LYS A 59 10.27 -9.09 19.82
C LYS A 59 11.34 -8.47 20.74
N ASN A 60 10.90 -7.78 21.78
CA ASN A 60 11.75 -7.29 22.87
C ASN A 60 11.99 -8.39 23.90
#